data_AF-A0A0C2SL32-F1
#
_entry.id   AF-A0A0C2SL32-F1
#
_cell.length_a   1.000
_cell.length_b   1.000
_cell.length_c   1.000
_cell.angle_alpha   90.00
_cell.angle_beta   90.00
_cell.angle_gamma   90.00
#
_symmetry.space_group_name_H-M   'P 1'
#
loop_
_entity.id
_entity.type
_entity.pdbx_description
1 polymer ?
#
loop_
_entity_poly.entity_id
_entity_poly.type
_entity_poly.pdbx_seq_one_letter_code
_entity_poly.pdbx_strand_id
1 'polypeptide(L)'
;MKTLVNWLTLICGFITSILIVCTFLTCYQFYYVNQIFNSYLPVQLGIFTTMIALTIRFIVNETGRKRIIYSMFSFTISISLIFFIVNLVK
;
A
#
# COMPACT_ATOMS: atom_id res chain seq x y z
N MET A 1 -0.04 -15.49 16.12
CA MET A 1 -0.78 -14.45 15.34
C MET A 1 0.04 -13.18 15.13
N LYS A 2 0.58 -12.57 16.19
CA LYS A 2 1.37 -11.32 16.10
C LYS A 2 2.57 -11.37 15.15
N THR A 3 3.30 -12.49 15.13
CA THR A 3 4.45 -12.72 14.24
C THR A 3 4.05 -12.83 12.77
N LEU A 4 2.99 -13.58 12.44
CA LEU A 4 2.49 -13.72 11.07
C LEU A 4 2.08 -12.37 10.47
N VAL A 5 1.35 -11.55 11.24
CA VAL A 5 0.93 -10.22 10.78
C VAL A 5 2.13 -9.30 10.58
N ASN A 6 3.16 -9.41 11.43
CA ASN A 6 4.41 -8.67 11.27
C ASN A 6 5.14 -9.04 9.96
N TRP A 7 5.28 -10.34 9.69
CA TRP A 7 5.88 -10.84 8.45
C TRP A 7 5.09 -10.42 7.20
N LEU A 8 3.76 -10.53 7.25
CA LEU A 8 2.88 -10.09 6.17
C LEU A 8 3.07 -8.59 5.86
N THR A 9 3.13 -7.77 6.91
CA THR A 9 3.32 -6.32 6.76
C THR A 9 4.69 -6.00 6.16
N LEU A 10 5.73 -6.72 6.56
CA LEU A 10 7.09 -6.55 6.06
C LEU A 10 7.19 -6.93 4.58
N ILE A 11 6.61 -8.07 4.19
CA ILE A 11 6.59 -8.53 2.79
C ILE A 11 5.80 -7.54 1.92
N CYS A 12 4.62 -7.11 2.36
CA CYS A 12 3.85 -6.10 1.63
C CYS A 12 4.65 -4.80 1.48
N GLY A 13 5.28 -4.32 2.56
CA GLY A 13 6.12 -3.12 2.54
C GLY A 13 7.28 -3.22 1.54
N PHE A 14 7.96 -4.37 1.53
CA PHE A 14 9.06 -4.63 0.60
C PHE A 14 8.61 -4.65 -0.87
N ILE A 15 7.47 -5.28 -1.16
CA ILE A 15 6.88 -5.27 -2.50
C ILE A 15 6.50 -3.84 -2.91
N THR A 16 5.91 -3.06 -2.01
CA THR A 16 5.55 -1.66 -2.33
C THR A 16 6.74 -0.77 -2.57
N SER A 17 7.84 -0.94 -1.83
CA SER A 17 9.05 -0.13 -2.10
C SER A 17 9.60 -0.43 -3.48
N ILE A 18 9.57 -1.69 -3.92
CA ILE A 18 9.95 -2.07 -5.29
C ILE A 18 9.01 -1.40 -6.30
N LEU A 19 7.69 -1.46 -6.10
CA LEU A 19 6.71 -0.82 -6.99
C LEU A 19 6.91 0.70 -7.11
N ILE A 20 7.21 1.37 -5.99
CA ILE A 20 7.52 2.80 -5.96
C ILE A 20 8.77 3.08 -6.79
N VAL A 21 9.84 2.31 -6.59
CA VAL A 21 11.08 2.44 -7.37
C VAL A 21 10.81 2.21 -8.87
N CYS A 22 10.11 1.14 -9.24
CA CYS A 22 9.73 0.87 -10.62
C CYS A 22 8.93 2.02 -11.25
N THR A 23 8.08 2.69 -10.46
CA THR A 23 7.29 3.83 -10.92
C THR A 23 8.14 5.08 -11.08
N PHE A 24 9.17 5.29 -10.27
CA PHE A 24 10.15 6.35 -10.53
C PHE A 24 11.00 6.05 -11.77
N LEU A 25 11.28 4.78 -12.05
CA LEU A 25 12.04 4.39 -13.25
C LEU A 25 11.29 4.67 -14.56
N THR A 26 9.96 4.87 -14.55
CA THR A 26 9.23 5.27 -15.77
C THR A 26 9.70 6.63 -16.31
N CYS A 27 10.19 7.52 -15.44
CA CYS A 27 10.79 8.80 -15.83
C CYS A 27 11.99 8.64 -16.77
N TYR A 28 12.67 7.49 -16.75
CA TYR A 28 13.85 7.19 -17.56
C TYR A 28 13.52 6.53 -18.91
N GLN A 29 12.25 6.52 -19.35
CA GLN A 29 11.78 5.95 -20.63
C GLN A 29 12.19 4.49 -20.90
N PHE A 30 12.39 3.68 -19.85
CA PHE A 30 12.54 2.24 -20.03
C PHE A 30 11.26 1.64 -20.62
N TYR A 31 11.31 1.20 -21.88
CA TYR A 31 10.14 0.79 -22.68
C TYR A 31 9.23 -0.24 -21.97
N TYR A 32 9.82 -1.27 -21.34
CA TYR A 32 9.07 -2.31 -20.62
C TYR A 32 8.47 -1.84 -19.30
N VAL A 33 9.16 -0.94 -18.58
CA VAL A 33 8.68 -0.41 -17.29
C VAL A 33 7.56 0.60 -17.53
N ASN A 34 7.67 1.39 -18.60
CA ASN A 34 6.67 2.38 -18.95
C ASN A 34 5.32 1.73 -19.32
N GLN A 35 5.27 0.61 -20.04
CA GLN A 35 3.97 -0.02 -20.37
C GLN A 35 3.18 -0.49 -19.14
N ILE A 36 3.85 -1.02 -18.11
CA ILE A 36 3.19 -1.59 -16.93
C ILE A 36 2.96 -0.53 -15.84
N PHE A 37 3.89 0.42 -15.67
CA PHE A 37 3.90 1.38 -14.56
C PHE A 37 3.52 2.81 -14.95
N ASN A 38 3.22 3.10 -16.23
CA ASN A 38 2.72 4.43 -16.63
C ASN A 38 1.30 4.68 -16.11
N SER A 39 0.52 3.63 -15.90
CA SER A 39 -0.67 3.74 -15.07
C SER A 39 -0.23 3.73 -13.61
N TYR A 40 -0.61 4.71 -12.79
CA TYR A 40 -0.31 4.74 -11.35
C TYR A 40 -0.99 3.59 -10.56
N LEU A 41 -1.81 2.79 -11.24
CA LEU A 41 -2.64 1.70 -10.71
C LEU A 41 -1.84 0.62 -9.94
N PRO A 42 -0.67 0.12 -10.41
CA PRO A 42 0.11 -0.86 -9.66
C PRO A 42 0.62 -0.33 -8.32
N VAL A 43 1.04 0.94 -8.26
CA VAL A 43 1.46 1.58 -7.00
C VAL A 43 0.27 1.82 -6.09
N GLN A 44 -0.86 2.28 -6.64
CA GLN A 44 -2.08 2.46 -5.85
C GLN A 44 -2.52 1.16 -5.19
N LEU A 45 -2.50 0.03 -5.91
CA LEU A 45 -2.81 -1.29 -5.36
C LEU A 45 -1.79 -1.74 -4.32
N GLY A 46 -0.50 -1.49 -4.55
CA GLY A 46 0.55 -1.77 -3.57
C GLY A 46 0.35 -1.00 -2.27
N ILE A 47 0.18 0.32 -2.34
CA ILE A 47 -0.02 1.17 -1.16
C ILE A 47 -1.34 0.79 -0.45
N PHE A 48 -2.38 0.45 -1.22
CA PHE A 48 -3.65 0.00 -0.66
C PHE A 48 -3.49 -1.29 0.16
N THR A 49 -2.83 -2.30 -0.38
CA THR A 49 -2.63 -3.60 0.30
C THR A 49 -1.76 -3.46 1.56
N THR A 50 -0.70 -2.65 1.51
CA THR A 50 0.12 -2.35 2.69
C THR A 50 -0.62 -1.61 3.78
N MET A 51 -1.48 -0.65 3.44
CA MET A 51 -2.27 0.10 4.42
C MET A 51 -3.32 -0.79 5.11
N ILE A 52 -3.91 -1.76 4.39
CA ILE A 52 -4.75 -2.80 5.00
C ILE A 52 -3.95 -3.68 5.95
N ALA A 53 -2.78 -4.17 5.52
CA ALA A 53 -1.92 -5.00 6.37
C ALA A 53 -1.49 -4.26 7.65
N LEU A 54 -1.16 -2.96 7.54
CA LEU A 54 -0.86 -2.09 8.68
C LEU A 54 -2.08 -1.90 9.60
N THR A 55 -3.27 -1.71 9.04
CA THR A 55 -4.51 -1.61 9.83
C THR A 55 -4.70 -2.86 10.70
N ILE A 56 -4.56 -4.05 10.09
CA ILE A 56 -4.65 -5.33 10.79
C ILE A 56 -3.54 -5.45 11.86
N ARG A 57 -2.31 -5.04 11.52
CA ARG A 57 -1.18 -5.04 12.46
C ARG A 57 -1.44 -4.17 13.68
N PHE A 58 -1.93 -2.95 13.51
CA PHE A 58 -2.22 -2.06 14.62
C PHE A 58 -3.38 -2.57 15.48
N ILE A 59 -4.40 -3.20 14.87
CA ILE A 59 -5.52 -3.81 15.59
C ILE A 59 -5.05 -4.99 16.48
N VAL A 60 -4.11 -5.80 15.99
CA VAL A 60 -3.69 -7.07 16.64
C VAL A 60 -2.52 -6.87 17.61
N ASN A 61 -1.57 -6.00 17.31
CA ASN A 61 -0.34 -5.86 18.09
C ASN A 61 -0.39 -4.75 19.15
N GLU A 62 -1.07 -3.64 18.88
CA GLU A 62 -1.07 -2.47 19.76
C GLU A 62 -2.25 -2.50 20.74
N THR A 63 -2.04 -1.94 21.94
CA THR A 63 -3.10 -1.77 22.94
C THR A 63 -3.24 -0.29 23.32
N GLY A 64 -4.46 0.12 23.69
CA GLY A 64 -4.77 1.50 24.10
C GLY A 64 -5.01 2.48 22.95
N ARG A 65 -4.76 3.77 23.19
CA ARG A 65 -5.14 4.89 22.30
C ARG A 65 -4.40 4.88 20.96
N LYS A 66 -3.15 4.40 20.96
CA LYS A 66 -2.29 4.29 19.76
C LYS A 66 -2.89 3.34 18.72
N ARG A 67 -3.48 2.21 19.16
CA ARG A 67 -4.18 1.25 18.28
C ARG A 67 -5.24 1.94 17.43
N ILE A 68 -6.10 2.73 18.06
CA ILE A 68 -7.24 3.36 17.37
C ILE A 68 -6.74 4.43 16.40
N ILE A 69 -5.81 5.28 16.82
CA ILE A 69 -5.30 6.38 15.98
C ILE A 69 -4.60 5.83 14.73
N TYR A 70 -3.64 4.91 14.89
CA TYR A 70 -2.89 4.38 13.76
C TYR A 70 -3.75 3.47 12.86
N SER A 71 -4.68 2.70 13.44
CA SER A 71 -5.64 1.91 12.66
C SER A 71 -6.59 2.80 11.87
N MET A 72 -7.15 3.85 12.46
CA MET A 72 -8.05 4.75 11.74
C MET A 72 -7.32 5.48 10.61
N PHE A 73 -6.10 5.96 10.86
CA PHE A 73 -5.31 6.65 9.85
C PHE A 73 -4.93 5.74 8.67
N SER A 74 -4.51 4.51 8.93
CA SER A 74 -4.21 3.54 7.86
C SER A 74 -5.48 3.13 7.09
N PHE A 75 -6.60 3.03 7.78
CA PHE A 75 -7.88 2.69 7.16
C PHE A 75 -8.44 3.82 6.27
N THR A 76 -8.32 5.09 6.69
CA THR A 76 -8.77 6.23 5.85
C THR A 76 -7.95 6.37 4.56
N ILE A 77 -6.64 6.11 4.61
CA ILE A 77 -5.79 6.06 3.41
C ILE A 77 -6.26 4.94 2.48
N SER A 78 -6.53 3.76 3.03
CA SER A 78 -7.01 2.61 2.26
C SER A 78 -8.35 2.89 1.55
N ILE A 79 -9.31 3.51 2.23
CA ILE A 79 -10.60 3.93 1.64
C ILE A 79 -10.38 4.96 0.53
N SER A 80 -9.51 5.95 0.77
CA SER A 80 -9.23 7.00 -0.20
C SER A 80 -8.64 6.40 -1.49
N LEU A 81 -7.73 5.44 -1.36
CA LEU A 81 -7.13 4.74 -2.49
C LEU A 81 -8.15 3.89 -3.26
N ILE A 82 -9.05 3.16 -2.58
CA ILE A 82 -10.17 2.46 -3.24
C ILE A 82 -10.99 3.44 -4.07
N PHE A 83 -11.33 4.60 -3.49
CA PHE A 83 -12.14 5.59 -4.19
C PHE A 83 -11.47 6.08 -5.48
N PHE A 84 -10.15 6.34 -5.43
CA PHE A 84 -9.38 6.71 -6.62
C PHE A 84 -9.25 5.58 -7.64
N ILE A 85 -9.13 4.32 -7.20
CA ILE A 85 -9.07 3.15 -8.10
C ILE A 85 -10.41 2.95 -8.82
N VAL A 86 -11.53 3.08 -8.10
CA VAL A 86 -12.88 2.86 -8.66
C VAL A 86 -13.31 4.02 -9.55
N ASN A 87 -12.96 5.26 -9.20
CA ASN A 87 -13.21 6.45 -10.02
C ASN A 87 -12.09 6.77 -11.01
N LEU A 88 -11.19 5.82 -11.27
CA LEU A 88 -10.23 5.95 -12.36
C LEU A 88 -11.01 5.83 -13.68
N VAL A 89 -11.54 6.97 -14.13
CA VAL A 89 -12.19 7.12 -15.44
C VAL A 89 -11.18 6.70 -16.51
N LYS A 90 -11.58 5.74 -17.35
CA LYS A 90 -10.80 5.29 -18.51
C LYS A 90 -10.52 6.44 -19.49
#